data_AF-A0A536Q3R1-F1
#
_entry.id   AF-A0A536Q3R1-F1
#
_cell.length_a   1.000
_cell.length_b   1.000
_cell.length_c   1.000
_cell.angle_alpha   90.00
_cell.angle_beta   90.00
_cell.angle_gamma   90.00
#
_symmetry.space_group_name_H-M   'P 1'
#
loop_
_entity.id
_entity.type
_entity.pdbx_description
1 polymer ?
#
loop_
_entity_poly.entity_id
_entity_poly.type
_entity_poly.pdbx_seq_one_letter_code
_entity_poly.pdbx_strand_id
1 'polypeptide(L)'
;MSRFVELSHKIVPGMKTYPGLPEPQVDVVVDYEASRQRYHDKAEFYIASLHLCGNTGTYVDAPRHRYRDATDLAGLALERLADLAIVLVDATSTGRAIGETAFQDLQLDGRAVLVRTDFSERWGTTSYFADNPFLTAG
;
A
#
# COMPACT_ATOMS: atom_id res chain seq x y z
N MET A 1 -9.80 21.24 -14.57
CA MET A 1 -8.57 20.44 -14.34
C MET A 1 -8.90 19.34 -13.36
N SER A 2 -8.40 18.13 -13.61
CA SER A 2 -8.57 17.00 -12.68
C SER A 2 -7.65 17.17 -11.47
N ARG A 3 -8.10 16.75 -10.29
CA ARG A 3 -7.31 16.78 -9.04
C ARG A 3 -6.88 15.35 -8.70
N PHE A 4 -5.59 15.16 -8.46
CA PHE A 4 -5.07 13.90 -7.93
C PHE A 4 -5.10 13.89 -6.40
N VAL A 5 -5.40 12.73 -5.82
CA VAL A 5 -5.38 12.48 -4.37
C VAL A 5 -4.44 11.31 -4.11
N GLU A 6 -3.39 11.55 -3.34
CA GLU A 6 -2.44 10.52 -2.93
C GLU A 6 -3.04 9.69 -1.78
N LEU A 7 -3.07 8.36 -1.95
CA LEU A 7 -3.63 7.42 -0.96
C LEU A 7 -2.53 6.52 -0.35
N SER A 8 -1.27 6.75 -0.72
CA SER A 8 -0.14 5.94 -0.30
C SER A 8 0.56 6.51 0.93
N HIS A 9 1.00 5.62 1.81
CA HIS A 9 1.90 6.00 2.89
C HIS A 9 3.35 6.06 2.41
N LYS A 10 4.08 7.09 2.86
CA LYS A 10 5.53 7.18 2.65
C LYS A 10 6.22 6.03 3.39
N ILE A 11 7.16 5.38 2.70
CA ILE A 11 8.00 4.33 3.25
C ILE A 11 9.41 4.86 3.51
N VAL A 12 9.94 4.56 4.70
CA VAL A 12 11.29 4.98 5.12
C VAL A 12 12.06 3.80 5.70
N PRO A 13 13.40 3.80 5.62
CA PRO A 13 14.22 2.72 6.17
C PRO A 13 13.98 2.54 7.67
N GLY A 14 13.97 1.29 8.15
CA GLY A 14 13.78 0.94 9.55
C GLY A 14 12.38 1.19 10.09
N MET A 15 11.41 1.54 9.25
CA MET A 15 10.04 1.68 9.71
C MET A 15 9.39 0.31 9.91
N LYS A 16 8.68 0.17 11.02
CA LYS A 16 7.81 -0.97 11.22
C LYS A 16 6.55 -0.81 10.37
N THR A 17 6.27 -1.76 9.49
CA THR A 17 5.01 -1.78 8.71
C THR A 17 4.09 -2.93 9.09
N TYR A 18 4.64 -4.01 9.65
CA TYR A 18 3.85 -5.14 10.17
C TYR A 18 4.64 -5.90 11.24
N PRO A 19 4.02 -6.35 12.35
CA PRO A 19 4.72 -7.13 13.38
C PRO A 19 5.25 -8.46 12.84
N GLY A 20 6.55 -8.69 12.94
CA GLY A 20 7.20 -9.95 12.56
C GLY A 20 7.64 -10.04 11.09
N LEU A 21 7.38 -9.02 10.26
CA LEU A 21 7.93 -8.93 8.91
C LEU A 21 9.20 -8.07 8.89
N PRO A 22 10.09 -8.26 7.90
CA PRO A 22 11.27 -7.42 7.73
C PRO A 22 10.91 -5.94 7.55
N GLU A 23 11.65 -5.07 8.22
CA GLU A 23 11.57 -3.63 8.01
C GLU A 23 12.28 -3.24 6.72
N PRO A 24 11.85 -2.16 6.03
CA PRO A 24 12.52 -1.66 4.84
C PRO A 24 13.98 -1.30 5.13
N GLN A 25 14.87 -1.70 4.24
CA GLN A 25 16.29 -1.38 4.31
C GLN A 25 16.74 -0.72 3.02
N VAL A 26 17.72 0.18 3.15
CA VAL A 26 18.32 0.90 2.03
C VAL A 26 19.82 0.78 2.16
N ASP A 27 20.45 0.27 1.12
CA ASP A 27 21.89 0.19 0.98
C ASP A 27 22.35 1.14 -0.13
N VAL A 28 23.10 2.18 0.25
CA VAL A 28 23.53 3.23 -0.69
C VAL A 28 24.76 2.74 -1.43
N VAL A 29 24.58 2.46 -2.73
CA VAL A 29 25.64 1.97 -3.61
C VAL A 29 26.45 3.14 -4.17
N VAL A 30 25.79 4.25 -4.45
CA VAL A 30 26.41 5.50 -4.91
C VAL A 30 25.69 6.67 -4.25
N ASP A 31 26.44 7.52 -3.55
CA ASP A 31 25.95 8.81 -3.07
C ASP A 31 26.34 9.94 -4.04
N TYR A 32 25.70 11.10 -3.86
CA TYR A 32 25.89 12.25 -4.74
C TYR A 32 27.35 12.73 -4.78
N GLU A 33 28.00 12.83 -3.63
CA GLU A 33 29.37 13.35 -3.48
C GLU A 33 30.38 12.43 -4.19
N ALA A 34 30.29 11.12 -3.93
CA ALA A 34 31.11 10.09 -4.56
C ALA A 34 30.89 10.02 -6.08
N SER A 35 29.67 10.28 -6.55
CA SER A 35 29.36 10.27 -7.98
C SER A 35 29.92 11.51 -8.71
N ARG A 36 29.97 12.66 -8.04
CA ARG A 36 30.20 13.96 -8.70
C ARG A 36 31.54 14.01 -9.44
N GLN A 37 32.61 13.52 -8.79
CA GLN A 37 33.94 13.45 -9.41
C GLN A 37 33.96 12.53 -10.64
N ARG A 38 33.23 11.40 -10.59
CA ARG A 38 33.13 10.45 -11.71
C ARG A 38 32.48 11.07 -12.95
N TYR A 39 31.64 12.08 -12.77
CA TYR A 39 30.95 12.79 -13.85
C TYR A 39 31.50 14.20 -14.11
N HIS A 40 32.73 14.48 -13.68
CA HIS A 40 33.43 15.75 -13.93
C HIS A 40 32.64 16.99 -13.48
N ASP A 41 31.95 16.91 -12.33
CA ASP A 41 31.13 17.99 -11.77
C ASP A 41 29.97 18.46 -12.68
N LYS A 42 29.61 17.68 -13.70
CA LYS A 42 28.49 17.97 -14.61
C LYS A 42 27.20 17.28 -14.23
N ALA A 43 27.27 16.26 -13.38
CA ALA A 43 26.13 15.51 -12.88
C ALA A 43 26.46 14.84 -11.54
N GLU A 44 25.43 14.48 -10.80
CA GLU A 44 25.51 13.68 -9.58
C GLU A 44 24.30 12.74 -9.50
N PHE A 45 24.50 11.58 -8.88
CA PHE A 45 23.52 10.50 -8.81
C PHE A 45 23.48 9.91 -7.42
N TYR A 46 22.28 9.47 -7.02
CA TYR A 46 22.07 8.64 -5.85
C TYR A 46 21.47 7.32 -6.29
N ILE A 47 22.14 6.22 -5.97
CA ILE A 47 21.73 4.88 -6.35
C ILE A 47 21.75 4.02 -5.10
N ALA A 48 20.62 3.42 -4.77
CA ALA A 48 20.48 2.55 -3.63
C ALA A 48 19.78 1.24 -4.00
N SER A 49 20.22 0.16 -3.36
CA SER A 49 19.48 -1.09 -3.30
C SER A 49 18.41 -0.97 -2.21
N LEU A 50 17.20 -1.46 -2.51
CA LEU A 50 16.08 -1.43 -1.58
C LEU A 50 15.69 -2.87 -1.26
N HIS A 51 15.62 -3.21 0.03
CA HIS A 51 15.13 -4.51 0.50
C HIS A 51 13.86 -4.29 1.32
N LEU A 52 12.73 -4.80 0.82
CA LEU A 52 11.42 -4.65 1.45
C LEU A 52 10.62 -5.95 1.36
N CYS A 53 9.70 -6.13 2.31
CA CYS A 53 8.65 -7.13 2.17
C CYS A 53 7.62 -6.65 1.14
N GLY A 54 7.02 -7.55 0.36
CA GLY A 54 5.98 -7.17 -0.61
C GLY A 54 4.74 -6.51 0.03
N ASN A 55 4.46 -6.85 1.28
CA ASN A 55 3.35 -6.31 2.08
C ASN A 55 3.76 -5.07 2.91
N THR A 56 4.81 -4.35 2.51
CA THR A 56 5.23 -3.10 3.14
C THR A 56 4.36 -1.94 2.67
N GLY A 57 3.70 -1.24 3.62
CA GLY A 57 3.06 0.05 3.32
C GLY A 57 1.70 -0.05 2.64
N THR A 58 1.47 0.80 1.64
CA THR A 58 0.33 0.68 0.72
C THR A 58 0.72 -0.30 -0.38
N TYR A 59 0.05 -1.45 -0.45
CA TYR A 59 0.39 -2.55 -1.35
C TYR A 59 -0.87 -3.21 -1.96
N VAL A 60 -0.64 -4.14 -2.89
CA VAL A 60 -1.69 -4.96 -3.51
C VAL A 60 -1.36 -6.44 -3.25
N ASP A 61 -2.32 -7.18 -2.70
CA ASP A 61 -2.26 -8.64 -2.67
C ASP A 61 -2.82 -9.22 -3.96
N ALA A 62 -2.04 -10.07 -4.62
CA ALA A 62 -2.51 -10.91 -5.71
C ALA A 62 -3.13 -12.21 -5.16
N PRO A 63 -4.03 -12.89 -5.91
CA PRO A 63 -4.62 -14.17 -5.49
C PRO A 63 -3.60 -15.20 -5.00
N ARG A 64 -2.40 -15.22 -5.59
CA ARG A 64 -1.31 -16.11 -5.19
C ARG A 64 -0.88 -15.98 -3.73
N HIS A 65 -1.07 -14.81 -3.11
CA HIS A 65 -0.77 -14.61 -1.70
C HIS A 65 -1.48 -15.64 -0.81
N ARG A 66 -2.73 -16.01 -1.17
CA ARG A 66 -3.54 -16.97 -0.43
C ARG A 66 -3.64 -18.35 -1.10
N TYR A 67 -3.63 -18.39 -2.44
CA TYR A 67 -3.90 -19.57 -3.25
C TYR A 67 -2.67 -19.92 -4.11
N ARG A 68 -1.95 -20.99 -3.76
CA ARG A 68 -0.63 -21.35 -4.30
C ARG A 68 -0.51 -21.28 -5.83
N ASP A 69 -1.55 -21.75 -6.53
CA ASP A 69 -1.54 -21.93 -7.98
C ASP A 69 -2.27 -20.79 -8.73
N ALA A 70 -2.66 -19.73 -8.02
CA ALA A 70 -3.34 -18.58 -8.61
C ALA A 70 -2.35 -17.53 -9.15
N THR A 71 -2.90 -16.55 -9.86
CA THR A 71 -2.17 -15.44 -10.48
C THR A 71 -1.37 -14.63 -9.45
N ASP A 72 -0.10 -14.39 -9.74
CA ASP A 72 0.77 -13.51 -8.96
C ASP A 72 0.61 -12.03 -9.37
N LEU A 73 1.31 -11.14 -8.67
CA LEU A 73 1.21 -9.69 -8.91
C LEU A 73 1.64 -9.30 -10.33
N ALA A 74 2.64 -9.98 -10.91
CA ALA A 74 3.12 -9.69 -12.25
C ALA A 74 2.15 -10.17 -13.34
N GLY A 75 1.32 -11.17 -13.05
CA GLY A 75 0.28 -11.69 -13.93
C GLY A 75 -1.08 -10.99 -13.82
N LEU A 76 -1.26 -10.02 -12.92
CA LEU A 76 -2.53 -9.30 -12.80
C LEU A 76 -2.76 -8.36 -13.98
N ALA A 77 -3.94 -8.46 -14.59
CA ALA A 77 -4.36 -7.59 -15.69
C ALA A 77 -4.62 -6.15 -15.17
N LEU A 78 -4.14 -5.14 -15.89
CA LEU A 78 -4.23 -3.73 -15.45
C LEU A 78 -5.66 -3.22 -15.35
N GLU A 79 -6.58 -3.79 -16.13
CA GLU A 79 -8.02 -3.47 -16.08
C GLU A 79 -8.66 -3.89 -14.76
N ARG A 80 -7.96 -4.65 -13.91
CA ARG A 80 -8.36 -4.99 -12.55
C ARG A 80 -7.72 -4.10 -11.49
N LEU A 81 -6.84 -3.17 -11.87
CA LEU A 81 -5.99 -2.41 -10.95
C LEU A 81 -6.04 -0.89 -11.17
N ALA A 82 -6.22 -0.45 -12.41
CA ALA A 82 -6.09 0.94 -12.81
C ALA A 82 -7.35 1.45 -13.50
N ASP A 83 -7.60 2.76 -13.36
CA ASP A 83 -8.72 3.48 -13.98
C ASP A 83 -10.11 2.84 -13.71
N LEU A 84 -10.27 2.27 -12.52
CA LEU A 84 -11.53 1.68 -12.09
C LEU A 84 -12.47 2.75 -11.54
N ALA A 85 -13.76 2.60 -11.81
CA ALA A 85 -14.78 3.33 -11.07
C ALA A 85 -14.70 2.96 -9.59
N ILE A 86 -14.66 3.95 -8.70
CA ILE A 86 -14.54 3.75 -7.25
C ILE A 86 -15.91 3.92 -6.58
N VAL A 87 -16.24 3.00 -5.68
CA VAL A 87 -17.31 3.17 -4.69
C VAL A 87 -16.66 3.39 -3.33
N LEU A 88 -16.95 4.55 -2.73
CA LEU A 88 -16.50 4.86 -1.38
C LEU A 88 -17.55 4.38 -0.38
N VAL A 89 -17.15 3.48 0.52
CA VAL A 89 -17.94 3.04 1.66
C VAL A 89 -17.38 3.71 2.91
N ASP A 90 -18.19 4.55 3.55
CA ASP A 90 -17.80 5.20 4.80
C ASP A 90 -18.16 4.31 5.99
N ALA A 91 -17.13 3.72 6.60
CA ALA A 91 -17.24 2.81 7.74
C ALA A 91 -16.66 3.41 9.03
N THR A 92 -16.47 4.73 9.07
CA THR A 92 -15.90 5.45 10.23
C THR A 92 -16.74 5.31 11.52
N SER A 93 -18.04 5.00 11.39
CA SER A 93 -18.96 4.81 12.52
C SER A 93 -19.36 3.34 12.77
N THR A 94 -18.87 2.39 11.98
CA THR A 94 -19.28 0.97 12.02
C THR A 94 -18.59 0.18 13.14
N GLY A 95 -17.52 0.73 13.74
CA GLY A 95 -16.66 0.00 14.67
C GLY A 95 -15.64 -0.89 13.95
N ARG A 96 -15.12 -1.92 14.63
CA ARG A 96 -14.04 -2.78 14.07
C ARG A 96 -14.53 -3.78 13.03
N ALA A 97 -15.70 -4.38 13.25
CA ALA A 97 -16.25 -5.41 12.37
C ALA A 97 -17.19 -4.76 11.34
N ILE A 98 -16.77 -4.72 10.08
CA ILE A 98 -17.52 -4.11 8.98
C ILE A 98 -18.26 -5.24 8.26
N GLY A 99 -19.58 -5.28 8.46
CA GLY A 99 -20.46 -6.31 7.90
C GLY A 99 -21.10 -5.92 6.56
N GLU A 100 -21.85 -6.87 6.01
CA GLU A 100 -22.57 -6.72 4.73
C GLU A 100 -23.50 -5.50 4.66
N THR A 101 -24.04 -5.06 5.81
CA THR A 101 -24.92 -3.88 5.90
C THR A 101 -24.26 -2.60 5.43
N ALA A 102 -22.93 -2.49 5.53
CA ALA A 102 -22.18 -1.34 5.00
C ALA A 102 -22.17 -1.27 3.47
N PHE A 103 -22.55 -2.36 2.80
CA PHE A 103 -22.50 -2.52 1.34
C PHE A 103 -23.88 -2.67 0.70
N GLN A 104 -24.95 -2.67 1.52
CA GLN A 104 -26.32 -2.82 1.03
C GLN A 104 -26.68 -1.73 0.03
N ASP A 105 -27.44 -2.12 -0.98
CA ASP A 105 -27.94 -1.25 -2.05
C ASP A 105 -26.85 -0.56 -2.93
N LEU A 106 -25.58 -0.98 -2.81
CA LEU A 106 -24.49 -0.50 -3.65
C LEU A 106 -24.33 -1.35 -4.92
N GLN A 107 -24.08 -0.69 -6.05
CA GLN A 107 -23.67 -1.35 -7.29
C GLN A 107 -22.16 -1.51 -7.31
N LEU A 108 -21.67 -2.74 -7.10
CA LEU A 108 -20.25 -3.03 -6.90
C LEU A 108 -19.57 -3.71 -8.10
N ASP A 109 -20.35 -4.28 -9.03
CA ASP A 109 -19.81 -5.06 -10.15
C ASP A 109 -18.84 -4.23 -11.00
N GLY A 110 -17.62 -4.75 -11.17
CA GLY A 110 -16.56 -4.12 -11.97
C GLY A 110 -15.95 -2.86 -11.35
N ARG A 111 -16.22 -2.57 -10.08
CA ARG A 111 -15.74 -1.36 -9.39
C ARG A 111 -14.68 -1.69 -8.34
N ALA A 112 -13.79 -0.73 -8.10
CA ALA A 112 -12.95 -0.74 -6.91
C ALA A 112 -13.78 -0.23 -5.71
N VAL A 113 -13.79 -0.97 -4.61
CA VAL A 113 -14.48 -0.56 -3.39
C VAL A 113 -13.45 -0.07 -2.38
N LEU A 114 -13.52 1.21 -2.03
CA LEU A 114 -12.67 1.83 -1.01
C LEU A 114 -13.46 1.94 0.29
N VAL A 115 -13.03 1.23 1.32
CA VAL A 115 -13.65 1.28 2.65
C VAL A 115 -12.88 2.24 3.53
N ARG A 116 -13.47 3.41 3.82
CA ARG A 116 -12.88 4.43 4.69
C ARG A 116 -13.20 4.13 6.14
N THR A 117 -12.15 4.00 6.95
CA THR A 117 -12.25 3.78 8.41
C THR A 117 -11.47 4.82 9.21
N ASP A 118 -10.78 5.75 8.52
CA ASP A 118 -9.81 6.70 9.05
C ASP A 118 -8.68 6.05 9.88
N PHE A 119 -8.53 4.72 9.82
CA PHE A 119 -7.47 4.00 10.55
C PHE A 119 -6.05 4.39 10.09
N SER A 120 -5.93 4.94 8.87
CA SER A 120 -4.69 5.52 8.33
C SER A 120 -4.13 6.65 9.19
N GLU A 121 -4.95 7.33 10.00
CA GLU A 121 -4.48 8.37 10.94
C GLU A 121 -3.52 7.82 12.00
N ARG A 122 -3.55 6.51 12.24
CA ARG A 122 -2.67 5.84 13.21
C ARG A 122 -1.31 5.46 12.63
N TRP A 123 -1.11 5.58 11.31
CA TRP A 123 0.11 5.14 10.63
C TRP A 123 1.38 5.71 11.28
N GLY A 124 2.40 4.87 11.44
CA GLY A 124 3.65 5.25 12.11
C GLY A 124 3.58 5.28 13.64
N THR A 125 2.43 4.97 14.25
CA THR A 125 2.29 4.85 15.71
C THR A 125 2.14 3.39 16.13
N THR A 126 2.37 3.10 17.41
CA THR A 126 2.15 1.77 17.98
C THR A 126 0.70 1.31 17.87
N SER A 127 -0.26 2.24 17.89
CA SER A 127 -1.70 1.94 17.82
C SER A 127 -2.17 1.46 16.44
N TYR A 128 -1.35 1.63 15.39
CA TYR A 128 -1.62 1.06 14.07
C TYR A 128 -1.59 -0.47 14.06
N PHE A 129 -0.81 -1.07 14.97
CA PHE A 129 -0.60 -2.52 15.02
C PHE A 129 -1.60 -3.24 15.94
N ALA A 130 -2.63 -2.54 16.41
CA ALA A 130 -3.64 -3.08 17.30
C ALA A 130 -5.03 -2.66 16.84
N ASP A 131 -6.00 -3.53 17.09
CA ASP A 131 -7.42 -3.23 16.92
C ASP A 131 -7.83 -2.69 15.53
N ASN A 132 -7.16 -3.15 14.47
CA ASN A 132 -7.52 -2.76 13.11
C ASN A 132 -8.96 -3.20 12.78
N PRO A 133 -9.70 -2.39 11.98
CA PRO A 133 -10.95 -2.81 11.38
C PRO A 133 -10.75 -4.00 10.42
N PHE A 134 -11.80 -4.77 10.22
CA PHE A 134 -11.81 -5.92 9.33
C PHE A 134 -13.20 -6.13 8.72
N LEU A 135 -13.24 -6.75 7.54
CA LEU A 135 -14.48 -7.21 6.91
C LEU A 135 -14.90 -8.54 7.55
N THR A 136 -16.18 -8.69 7.89
CA THR A 136 -16.69 -9.98 8.36
C THR A 136 -16.79 -10.97 7.19
N ALA A 137 -16.76 -12.27 7.50
CA ALA A 137 -17.28 -13.24 6.55
C ALA A 137 -18.79 -13.00 6.39
N GLY A 138 -19.28 -13.06 5.15
CA GLY A 138 -20.71 -13.15 4.84
C GLY A 138 -21.21 -14.58 4.95
#